data_AF-A0A803MYC2-F1
#
_entry.id   AF-A0A803MYC2-F1
#
_cell.length_a   1.000
_cell.length_b   1.000
_cell.length_c   1.000
_cell.angle_alpha   90.00
_cell.angle_beta   90.00
_cell.angle_gamma   90.00
#
_symmetry.space_group_name_H-M   'P 1'
#
loop_
_entity.id
_entity.type
_entity.pdbx_description
1 polymer ?
#
loop_
_entity_poly.entity_id
_entity_poly.type
_entity_poly.pdbx_seq_one_letter_code
_entity_poly.pdbx_strand_id
1 'polypeptide(L)'
;MIGGGELPEETTLLCSRGTDSALELLSTCKITNLTVKAELGCCLLHRSGRLIIDSCLLQCETDPLDYLSCPIVSTTTGPKKLPSLSSNSRGDGVTVSRTRIEGGAKAVLTSGTLVLQSVRVIYGRTSVLFWFEVEHQS
;
A
#
# COMPACT_ATOMS: atom_id res chain seq x y z
N MET A 1 -9.68 10.08 4.71
CA MET A 1 -8.78 10.36 3.57
C MET A 1 -7.53 11.02 4.13
N ILE A 2 -6.36 10.70 3.59
CA ILE A 2 -5.07 11.26 4.00
C ILE A 2 -4.35 11.77 2.76
N GLY A 3 -3.68 12.92 2.87
CA GLY A 3 -3.04 13.63 1.75
C GLY A 3 -4.00 14.60 1.05
N GLY A 4 -3.69 14.95 -0.20
CA GLY A 4 -4.50 15.89 -1.00
C GLY A 4 -3.76 17.11 -1.57
N GLY A 5 -2.42 17.06 -1.67
CA GLY A 5 -1.68 18.03 -2.49
C GLY A 5 -2.04 17.92 -3.97
N GLU A 6 -1.67 18.90 -4.80
CA GLU A 6 -1.82 18.76 -6.25
C GLU A 6 -0.83 17.72 -6.80
N LEU A 7 0.36 17.68 -6.20
CA LEU A 7 1.42 16.72 -6.50
C LEU A 7 1.80 15.93 -5.24
N PRO A 8 2.15 14.64 -5.34
CA PRO A 8 2.53 13.84 -4.17
C PRO A 8 3.77 14.36 -3.44
N GLU A 9 4.66 15.07 -4.11
CA GLU A 9 5.88 15.64 -3.53
C GLU A 9 5.60 16.78 -2.53
N GLU A 10 4.42 17.40 -2.58
CA GLU A 10 4.07 18.54 -1.71
C GLU A 10 3.84 18.13 -0.25
N THR A 11 3.43 16.89 -0.02
CA THR A 11 3.24 16.34 1.32
C THR A 11 4.05 15.06 1.46
N THR A 12 5.03 15.07 2.35
CA THR A 12 5.88 13.90 2.61
C THR A 12 5.71 13.42 4.04
N LEU A 13 5.41 12.13 4.20
CA LEU A 13 5.54 11.41 5.47
C LEU A 13 6.83 10.60 5.47
N LEU A 14 7.60 10.71 6.56
CA LEU A 14 8.81 9.94 6.76
C LEU A 14 8.58 8.90 7.87
N CYS A 15 8.67 7.64 7.48
CA CYS A 15 8.70 6.48 8.36
C CYS A 15 10.16 6.21 8.75
N SER A 16 10.54 6.60 9.96
CA SER A 16 11.88 6.37 10.51
C SER A 16 12.18 4.88 10.72
N ARG A 17 13.41 4.53 11.08
CA ARG A 17 13.75 3.13 11.42
C ARG A 17 12.95 2.63 12.64
N GLY A 18 12.35 1.46 12.53
CA GLY A 18 11.62 0.81 13.63
C GLY A 18 10.35 0.10 13.18
N THR A 19 9.92 -0.91 13.93
CA THR A 19 8.72 -1.71 13.62
C THR A 19 7.41 -0.91 13.72
N ASP A 20 7.40 0.16 14.51
CA ASP A 20 6.24 1.02 14.76
C ASP A 20 6.19 2.25 13.84
N SER A 21 7.11 2.34 12.89
CA SER A 21 7.31 3.57 12.11
C SER A 21 6.51 3.62 10.81
N ALA A 22 5.90 2.51 10.39
CA ALA A 22 5.06 2.48 9.20
C ALA A 22 3.75 3.24 9.42
N LEU A 23 3.18 3.81 8.35
CA LEU A 23 1.82 4.33 8.43
C LEU A 23 0.85 3.16 8.53
N GLU A 24 0.33 2.91 9.73
CA GLU A 24 -0.57 1.80 10.02
C GLU A 24 -2.05 2.16 9.77
N LEU A 25 -2.72 1.30 9.01
CA LEU A 25 -4.07 1.48 8.50
C LEU A 25 -4.97 0.39 9.10
N LEU A 26 -5.74 0.79 10.13
CA LEU A 26 -6.62 -0.09 10.91
C LEU A 26 -8.09 -0.09 10.42
N SER A 27 -8.40 0.68 9.39
CA SER A 27 -9.74 0.81 8.83
C SER A 27 -9.69 1.21 7.35
N THR A 28 -10.85 1.15 6.69
CA THR A 28 -11.00 1.61 5.31
C THR A 28 -10.56 3.06 5.16
N CYS A 29 -9.57 3.29 4.29
CA CYS A 29 -8.99 4.60 4.08
C CYS A 29 -8.56 4.78 2.63
N LYS A 30 -8.51 6.05 2.22
CA LYS A 30 -7.96 6.48 0.95
C LYS A 30 -6.78 7.41 1.22
N ILE A 31 -5.64 7.09 0.62
CA ILE A 31 -4.42 7.91 0.60
C ILE A 31 -4.27 8.43 -0.82
N THR A 32 -4.15 9.76 -0.97
CA THR A 32 -4.02 10.40 -2.29
C THR A 32 -2.96 11.47 -2.29
N ASN A 33 -2.23 11.59 -3.40
CA ASN A 33 -1.32 12.70 -3.66
C ASN A 33 -0.39 12.95 -2.46
N LEU A 34 0.30 11.88 -2.05
CA LEU A 34 1.19 11.86 -0.89
C LEU A 34 2.48 11.11 -1.24
N THR A 35 3.60 11.59 -0.73
CA THR A 35 4.85 10.85 -0.68
C THR A 35 5.00 10.20 0.68
N VAL A 36 5.28 8.90 0.72
CA VAL A 36 5.64 8.18 1.94
C VAL A 36 7.01 7.55 1.73
N LYS A 37 7.96 7.89 2.61
CA LYS A 37 9.32 7.37 2.57
C LYS A 37 9.59 6.48 3.78
N ALA A 38 10.27 5.36 3.59
CA ALA A 38 10.65 4.45 4.67
C ALA A 38 12.14 4.08 4.58
N GLU A 39 12.89 4.23 5.67
CA GLU A 39 14.33 3.93 5.70
C GLU A 39 14.63 2.43 5.90
N LEU A 40 13.96 1.76 6.85
CA LEU A 40 14.11 0.32 7.11
C LEU A 40 12.74 -0.26 7.48
N GLY A 41 11.90 -0.53 6.47
CA GLY A 41 10.56 -1.06 6.68
C GLY A 41 9.64 -0.87 5.48
N CYS A 42 8.33 -0.84 5.77
CA CYS A 42 7.29 -0.56 4.78
C CYS A 42 6.80 0.87 4.90
N CYS A 43 6.30 1.43 3.79
CA CYS A 43 5.64 2.73 3.79
C CYS A 43 4.26 2.61 4.45
N LEU A 44 3.51 1.57 4.07
CA LEU A 44 2.12 1.37 4.45
C LEU A 44 1.91 -0.03 5.04
N LEU A 45 1.36 -0.08 6.24
CA LEU A 45 0.97 -1.31 6.91
C LEU A 45 -0.56 -1.39 7.00
N HIS A 46 -1.16 -2.19 6.14
CA HIS A 46 -2.59 -2.42 6.10
C HIS A 46 -2.99 -3.60 7.00
N ARG A 47 -3.91 -3.36 7.94
CA ARG A 47 -4.36 -4.36 8.93
C ARG A 47 -5.82 -4.77 8.77
N SER A 48 -6.67 -3.87 8.28
CA SER A 48 -8.13 -4.10 8.18
C SER A 48 -8.79 -3.07 7.26
N GLY A 49 -9.88 -3.49 6.59
CA GLY A 49 -10.68 -2.66 5.69
C GLY A 49 -10.16 -2.62 4.25
N ARG A 50 -10.58 -1.58 3.52
CA ARG A 50 -10.11 -1.28 2.16
C ARG A 50 -9.12 -0.13 2.18
N LEU A 51 -7.90 -0.37 1.72
CA LEU A 51 -6.90 0.67 1.49
C LEU A 51 -6.86 1.06 0.02
N ILE A 52 -7.19 2.31 -0.30
CA ILE A 52 -7.10 2.87 -1.65
C ILE A 52 -5.91 3.81 -1.70
N ILE A 53 -4.95 3.53 -2.58
CA ILE A 53 -3.74 4.33 -2.79
C ILE A 53 -3.81 4.90 -4.20
N ASP A 54 -3.86 6.23 -4.32
CA ASP A 54 -4.03 6.89 -5.60
C ASP A 54 -3.06 8.05 -5.80
N SER A 55 -2.36 8.07 -6.94
CA SER A 55 -1.47 9.17 -7.32
C SER A 55 -0.39 9.47 -6.26
N CYS A 56 0.12 8.43 -5.58
CA CYS A 56 1.13 8.56 -4.53
C CYS A 56 2.55 8.27 -5.04
N LEU A 57 3.54 8.57 -4.20
CA LEU A 57 4.91 8.06 -4.31
C LEU A 57 5.24 7.28 -3.03
N LEU A 58 5.50 5.98 -3.16
CA LEU A 58 5.99 5.15 -2.07
C LEU A 58 7.46 4.84 -2.31
N GLN A 59 8.33 5.25 -1.39
CA GLN A 59 9.78 5.13 -1.55
C GLN A 59 10.36 4.39 -0.34
N CYS A 60 10.83 3.16 -0.56
CA CYS A 60 11.75 2.52 0.37
C CYS A 60 13.17 3.00 0.03
N GLU A 61 13.89 3.49 1.04
CA GLU A 61 15.27 3.94 0.89
C GLU A 61 16.18 2.76 0.56
N THR A 62 17.20 3.01 -0.26
CA THR A 62 18.14 1.97 -0.72
C THR A 62 19.15 1.67 0.38
N ASP A 63 19.06 0.48 0.96
CA ASP A 63 19.89 -0.03 2.04
C ASP A 63 20.41 -1.44 1.67
N PRO A 64 21.56 -1.90 2.23
CA PRO A 64 22.04 -3.28 2.03
C PRO A 64 20.99 -4.37 2.36
N LEU A 65 19.95 -4.03 3.14
CA LEU A 65 18.83 -4.90 3.48
C LEU A 65 17.57 -4.67 2.63
N ASP A 66 17.67 -4.03 1.46
CA ASP A 66 16.56 -3.75 0.53
C ASP A 66 15.70 -4.97 0.18
N TYR A 67 16.29 -6.16 0.22
CA TYR A 67 15.58 -7.41 -0.01
C TYR A 67 14.49 -7.70 1.05
N LEU A 68 14.56 -7.03 2.21
CA LEU A 68 13.57 -7.10 3.30
C LEU A 68 12.49 -6.01 3.19
N SER A 69 12.73 -4.98 2.39
CA SER A 69 11.85 -3.82 2.25
C SER A 69 10.73 -4.09 1.24
N CYS A 70 9.51 -3.77 1.63
CA CYS A 70 8.33 -3.85 0.79
C CYS A 70 7.44 -2.64 1.07
N PRO A 71 7.19 -1.73 0.10
CA PRO A 71 6.50 -0.48 0.36
C PRO A 71 5.10 -0.67 0.94
N ILE A 72 4.36 -1.68 0.47
CA ILE A 72 3.02 -2.01 0.97
C ILE A 72 3.06 -3.38 1.63
N VAL A 73 2.64 -3.46 2.88
CA VAL A 73 2.44 -4.73 3.58
C VAL A 73 1.00 -4.82 4.04
N SER A 74 0.30 -5.86 3.60
CA SER A 74 -1.06 -6.16 4.04
C SER A 74 -1.04 -7.40 4.93
N THR A 75 -1.40 -7.21 6.21
CA THR A 75 -1.43 -8.28 7.20
C THR A 75 -2.84 -8.73 7.58
N THR A 76 -3.86 -8.23 6.87
CA THR A 76 -5.23 -8.70 7.08
C THR A 76 -5.34 -10.20 6.85
N THR A 77 -5.96 -10.88 7.80
CA THR A 77 -6.24 -12.31 7.76
C THR A 77 -7.68 -12.57 7.30
N GLY A 78 -8.15 -11.87 6.26
CA GLY A 78 -9.48 -12.04 5.70
C GLY A 78 -10.64 -11.86 6.70
N PRO A 79 -11.90 -12.05 6.25
CA PRO A 79 -13.03 -11.94 7.15
C PRO A 79 -12.92 -13.04 8.21
N LYS A 80 -12.69 -12.64 9.48
CA LYS A 80 -13.07 -13.47 10.62
C LYS A 80 -14.53 -13.81 10.41
N LYS A 81 -14.87 -15.08 10.14
CA LYS A 81 -16.24 -15.54 9.94
C LYS A 81 -17.09 -15.15 11.16
N LEU A 82 -17.66 -13.94 11.17
CA LEU A 82 -18.83 -13.61 11.95
C LEU A 82 -20.02 -13.66 11.00
N PRO A 83 -20.95 -14.61 11.19
CA PRO A 83 -22.08 -14.78 10.29
C PRO A 83 -23.17 -13.80 10.69
N SER A 84 -23.03 -12.50 10.40
CA SER A 84 -24.18 -11.58 10.45
C SER A 84 -23.83 -10.18 9.93
N LEU A 85 -24.68 -9.73 8.99
CA LEU A 85 -24.97 -8.35 8.56
C LEU A 85 -24.26 -7.86 7.27
N SER A 86 -25.07 -7.85 6.20
CA SER A 86 -24.93 -7.17 4.91
C SER A 86 -23.90 -7.70 3.91
N SER A 87 -24.43 -8.38 2.89
CA SER A 87 -23.77 -9.06 1.78
C SER A 87 -23.13 -8.15 0.71
N ASN A 88 -22.67 -6.94 1.06
CA ASN A 88 -22.11 -5.98 0.08
C ASN A 88 -20.78 -5.35 0.50
N SER A 89 -20.22 -5.66 1.68
CA SER A 89 -18.86 -5.23 1.99
C SER A 89 -17.88 -6.13 1.24
N ARG A 90 -17.41 -5.63 0.09
CA ARG A 90 -16.09 -5.95 -0.45
C ARG A 90 -15.13 -5.98 0.76
N GLY A 91 -14.61 -7.17 1.13
CA GLY A 91 -13.94 -7.45 2.42
C GLY A 91 -12.66 -6.65 2.68
N ASP A 92 -11.58 -7.29 3.13
CA ASP A 92 -10.30 -6.59 3.24
C ASP A 92 -9.56 -6.58 1.90
N GLY A 93 -8.82 -5.51 1.60
CA GLY A 93 -8.08 -5.41 0.34
C GLY A 93 -7.36 -4.09 0.10
N VAL A 94 -6.47 -4.08 -0.89
CA VAL A 94 -5.69 -2.90 -1.30
C VAL A 94 -5.93 -2.62 -2.77
N THR A 95 -6.23 -1.37 -3.13
CA THR A 95 -6.31 -0.91 -4.51
C THR A 95 -5.24 0.15 -4.73
N VAL A 96 -4.42 -0.02 -5.76
CA VAL A 96 -3.38 0.92 -6.16
C VAL A 96 -3.69 1.46 -7.54
N SER A 97 -3.63 2.79 -7.70
CA SER A 97 -3.76 3.46 -8.99
C SER A 97 -2.79 4.63 -9.13
N ARG A 98 -2.26 4.84 -10.34
CA ARG A 98 -1.39 5.98 -10.67
C ARG A 98 -0.24 6.20 -9.69
N THR A 99 0.25 5.15 -9.05
CA THR A 99 1.20 5.29 -7.93
C THR A 99 2.59 4.91 -8.38
N ARG A 100 3.59 5.73 -8.05
CA ARG A 100 5.00 5.38 -8.19
C ARG A 100 5.44 4.58 -6.98
N ILE A 101 6.18 3.52 -7.23
CA ILE A 101 6.73 2.64 -6.19
C ILE A 101 8.22 2.47 -6.50
N GLU A 102 9.06 2.91 -5.58
CA GLU A 102 10.51 2.97 -5.73
C GLU A 102 11.20 2.30 -4.54
N GLY A 103 12.27 1.56 -4.83
CA GLY A 103 12.99 0.76 -3.82
C GLY A 103 12.23 -0.48 -3.34
N GLY A 104 12.91 -1.27 -2.52
CA GLY A 104 12.41 -2.56 -2.01
C GLY A 104 12.42 -3.70 -3.04
N ALA A 105 12.26 -4.93 -2.54
CA ALA A 105 12.30 -6.15 -3.36
C ALA A 105 11.01 -6.43 -4.13
N LYS A 106 9.88 -5.96 -3.57
CA LYS A 106 8.52 -6.21 -4.04
C LYS A 106 7.69 -4.95 -3.81
N ALA A 107 6.69 -4.71 -4.66
CA ALA A 107 5.76 -3.59 -4.47
C ALA A 107 4.77 -3.81 -3.31
N VAL A 108 4.31 -5.07 -3.14
CA VAL A 108 3.36 -5.45 -2.11
C VAL A 108 3.66 -6.84 -1.55
N LEU A 109 3.49 -6.99 -0.24
CA LEU A 109 3.58 -8.23 0.50
C LEU A 109 2.25 -8.48 1.22
N THR A 110 1.70 -9.67 1.08
CA THR A 110 0.46 -10.06 1.76
C THR A 110 0.75 -11.20 2.73
N SER A 111 0.11 -11.19 3.90
CA SER A 111 -0.02 -12.38 4.74
C SER A 111 -1.44 -12.91 4.64
N GLY A 112 -1.62 -14.20 4.36
CA GLY A 112 -2.94 -14.82 4.30
C GLY A 112 -3.43 -15.10 2.88
N THR A 113 -4.73 -14.93 2.64
CA THR A 113 -5.42 -15.40 1.42
C THR A 113 -5.68 -14.32 0.38
N LEU A 114 -5.09 -13.13 0.56
CA LEU A 114 -5.17 -12.06 -0.45
C LEU A 114 -4.22 -12.34 -1.60
N VAL A 115 -4.73 -12.19 -2.82
CA VAL A 115 -4.01 -12.40 -4.07
C VAL A 115 -3.87 -11.09 -4.84
N LEU A 116 -2.70 -10.92 -5.47
CA LEU A 116 -2.45 -9.81 -6.38
C LEU A 116 -3.15 -10.07 -7.71
N GLN A 117 -3.94 -9.11 -8.18
CA GLN A 117 -4.70 -9.20 -9.43
C GLN A 117 -4.81 -7.85 -10.14
N SER A 118 -5.36 -7.85 -11.35
CA SER A 118 -5.60 -6.62 -12.14
C SER A 118 -4.36 -5.75 -12.33
N VAL A 119 -3.18 -6.38 -12.47
CA VAL A 119 -1.90 -5.68 -12.52
C VAL A 119 -1.70 -5.00 -13.87
N ARG A 120 -1.42 -3.69 -13.84
CA ARG A 120 -1.01 -2.89 -14.98
C ARG A 120 0.15 -1.99 -14.57
N VAL A 121 1.13 -1.90 -15.46
CA VAL A 121 2.29 -1.01 -15.31
C VAL A 121 2.38 -0.12 -16.54
N ILE A 122 2.57 1.18 -16.33
CA ILE A 122 2.80 2.15 -17.41
C ILE A 122 4.19 2.75 -17.22
N TYR A 123 5.02 2.59 -18.26
CA TYR A 123 6.35 3.19 -18.33
C TYR A 123 6.23 4.58 -18.94
N GLY A 124 6.41 5.60 -18.11
CA GLY A 124 6.59 6.98 -18.56
C GLY A 124 8.06 7.25 -18.90
N ARG A 125 8.35 8.47 -19.35
CA ARG A 125 9.72 8.89 -19.68
C ARG A 125 10.62 9.02 -18.45
N THR A 126 10.05 9.38 -17.31
CA THR A 126 10.79 9.71 -16.07
C THR A 126 10.37 8.86 -14.88
N SER A 127 9.33 8.05 -15.00
CA SER A 127 8.80 7.25 -13.90
C SER A 127 7.99 6.06 -14.39
N VAL A 128 7.81 5.08 -13.51
CA VAL A 128 6.96 3.91 -13.72
C VAL A 128 5.76 4.02 -12.79
N LEU A 129 4.57 3.87 -13.35
CA LEU A 129 3.31 3.96 -12.62
C LEU A 129 2.66 2.59 -12.51
N PHE A 130 2.13 2.28 -11.33
CA PHE A 130 1.52 1.01 -11.00
C PHE A 130 0.01 1.15 -10.77
N TRP A 131 -0.72 0.14 -11.26
CA TRP A 131 -2.10 -0.17 -10.92
C TRP A 131 -2.19 -1.63 -10.59
N PHE A 132 -2.82 -1.96 -9.47
CA PHE A 132 -3.14 -3.34 -9.12
C PHE A 132 -4.14 -3.38 -7.99
N GLU A 133 -4.73 -4.55 -7.80
CA GLU A 133 -5.60 -4.85 -6.69
C GLU A 133 -5.05 -6.03 -5.91
N VAL A 134 -5.28 -6.02 -4.61
CA VAL A 134 -4.97 -7.10 -3.69
C VAL A 134 -6.24 -7.43 -2.94
N GLU A 135 -6.91 -8.50 -3.35
CA GLU A 135 -8.22 -8.90 -2.82
C GLU A 135 -8.26 -10.41 -2.61
N HIS A 136 -9.32 -10.94 -2.01
CA HIS A 136 -9.54 -12.38 -1.97
C HIS A 136 -9.84 -12.91 -3.37
N GLN A 137 -9.30 -14.09 -3.68
CA GLN A 137 -9.59 -14.77 -4.93
C GLN A 137 -11.10 -15.04 -5.03
N SER A 138 -11.74 -14.45 -6.04
CA SER A 138 -13.15 -14.66 -6.39
C SER A 138 -13.39 -16.02 -7.01
#